data_AF-A0A820JDB3-F1
#
_entry.id   AF-A0A820JDB3-F1
#
_cell.length_a   1.000
_cell.length_b   1.000
_cell.length_c   1.000
_cell.angle_alpha   90.00
_cell.angle_beta   90.00
_cell.angle_gamma   90.00
#
_symmetry.space_group_name_H-M   'P 1'
#
loop_
_entity.id
_entity.type
_entity.pdbx_description
1 polymer ?
#
loop_
_entity_poly.entity_id
_entity_poly.type
_entity_poly.pdbx_seq_one_letter_code
_entity_poly.pdbx_strand_id
1 'polypeptide(L)'
;DDDPTFVTVMSRNIHQHQQYERNSTTRLPSPIRKTVSKYVHCGLSQSQIKLSLIQDHPHSPIHETKLINLINYERRKNRREIFSASQKHKKIIFPQSRRLMCWSHMIRKCRLHRNLVPKDLWPSMDQDIHSLQLSFSDDIFNNGVKLFLQKWNAIPSMKNFMEYFVEQWITKLPYWYEGAVFGKPATNNGCESMNAIIKQKYTLRNKLHLSAFLPKVEQMLKDWSDKADSSPFSNNTTISSDTELQAYQWSLTVNQSDILHWFNTFYIVPSSTAALTTSLWLKQYQSCQWEAFQDFVAWQTSCYLVSPLMSCTCPIGLKKYACKHSVGLAIIFNMYQVTAQTRCELLGKRKGKGRPKKV
;
A
#
# COMPACT_ATOMS: atom_id res chain seq x y z
N ASP A 1 13.69 -2.79 -13.29
CA ASP A 1 12.46 -3.36 -13.81
C ASP A 1 11.52 -2.22 -14.21
N ASP A 2 11.65 -1.61 -15.40
CA ASP A 2 11.24 -2.32 -16.63
C ASP A 2 11.01 -3.77 -16.31
N ASP A 3 9.87 -4.08 -15.68
CA ASP A 3 9.49 -5.45 -15.39
C ASP A 3 9.86 -6.24 -16.64
N PRO A 4 10.91 -7.10 -16.60
CA PRO A 4 11.32 -7.81 -17.80
C PRO A 4 10.22 -8.80 -18.21
N THR A 5 9.11 -8.86 -17.46
CA THR A 5 7.86 -9.52 -17.81
C THR A 5 6.66 -8.57 -18.00
N PHE A 6 6.78 -7.25 -17.87
CA PHE A 6 5.69 -6.30 -18.17
C PHE A 6 6.06 -5.16 -19.11
N VAL A 7 7.33 -4.73 -19.19
CA VAL A 7 7.85 -3.88 -20.29
C VAL A 7 8.41 -4.74 -21.40
N THR A 8 8.99 -5.90 -21.13
CA THR A 8 9.17 -6.88 -22.22
C THR A 8 7.82 -7.40 -22.69
N VAL A 9 6.79 -7.51 -21.83
CA VAL A 9 5.44 -7.88 -22.29
C VAL A 9 4.67 -6.69 -22.82
N MET A 10 4.88 -5.42 -22.43
CA MET A 10 4.22 -4.25 -23.05
C MET A 10 4.95 -3.78 -24.29
N SER A 11 6.28 -3.75 -24.33
CA SER A 11 7.09 -3.42 -25.51
C SER A 11 7.15 -4.59 -26.48
N ARG A 12 7.23 -5.87 -26.03
CA ARG A 12 6.83 -6.97 -26.93
C ARG A 12 5.33 -6.96 -27.18
N ASN A 13 4.40 -6.54 -26.32
CA ASN A 13 2.99 -6.40 -26.73
C ASN A 13 2.71 -5.16 -27.57
N ILE A 14 3.60 -4.18 -27.69
CA ILE A 14 3.50 -2.97 -28.53
C ILE A 14 4.17 -3.27 -29.87
N HIS A 15 5.33 -3.92 -29.88
CA HIS A 15 5.95 -4.43 -31.11
C HIS A 15 5.23 -5.68 -31.64
N GLN A 16 4.76 -6.59 -30.78
CA GLN A 16 3.74 -7.61 -31.07
C GLN A 16 2.35 -6.98 -31.16
N HIS A 17 2.00 -5.79 -30.64
CA HIS A 17 0.71 -5.16 -30.99
C HIS A 17 0.78 -4.68 -32.41
N GLN A 18 1.89 -4.04 -32.79
CA GLN A 18 2.09 -3.47 -34.11
C GLN A 18 2.34 -4.61 -35.10
N GLN A 19 3.05 -5.69 -34.72
CA GLN A 19 3.15 -6.91 -35.54
C GLN A 19 1.85 -7.72 -35.52
N TYR A 20 1.11 -7.85 -34.42
CA TYR A 20 -0.18 -8.55 -34.37
C TYR A 20 -1.28 -7.72 -35.03
N GLU A 21 -1.30 -6.39 -34.95
CA GLU A 21 -2.13 -5.51 -35.79
C GLU A 21 -1.73 -5.68 -37.24
N ARG A 22 -0.42 -5.65 -37.56
CA ARG A 22 0.09 -5.96 -38.91
C ARG A 22 -0.14 -7.40 -39.37
N ASN A 23 -0.48 -8.36 -38.49
CA ASN A 23 -0.69 -9.77 -38.85
C ASN A 23 -2.17 -10.22 -38.71
N SER A 24 -2.97 -9.54 -37.88
CA SER A 24 -4.39 -9.86 -37.58
C SER A 24 -5.36 -8.90 -38.27
N THR A 25 -4.96 -7.65 -38.55
CA THR A 25 -5.84 -6.65 -39.18
C THR A 25 -5.54 -6.41 -40.66
N THR A 26 -4.42 -6.90 -41.19
CA THR A 26 -3.94 -6.59 -42.56
C THR A 26 -4.56 -7.42 -43.68
N ARG A 27 -5.48 -8.35 -43.40
CA ARG A 27 -6.11 -9.16 -44.47
C ARG A 27 -7.62 -9.36 -44.34
N LEU A 28 -8.31 -8.59 -43.49
CA LEU A 28 -9.78 -8.53 -43.51
C LEU A 28 -10.23 -7.15 -44.01
N PRO A 29 -11.17 -7.09 -44.97
CA PRO A 29 -11.78 -5.86 -45.45
C PRO A 29 -12.21 -4.94 -44.28
N SER A 30 -11.98 -3.64 -44.43
CA SER A 30 -12.40 -2.61 -43.46
C SER A 30 -13.87 -2.73 -43.00
N PRO A 31 -14.84 -3.07 -43.88
CA PRO A 31 -16.23 -3.28 -43.47
C PRO A 31 -16.40 -4.39 -42.42
N ILE A 32 -15.74 -5.53 -42.60
CA ILE A 32 -15.81 -6.67 -41.68
C ILE A 32 -15.23 -6.29 -40.31
N ARG A 33 -14.15 -5.51 -40.28
CA ARG A 33 -13.55 -5.02 -39.02
C ARG A 33 -14.51 -4.13 -38.23
N LYS A 34 -15.19 -3.21 -38.90
CA LYS A 34 -16.19 -2.34 -38.26
C LYS A 34 -17.38 -3.15 -37.72
N THR A 35 -17.87 -4.12 -38.49
CA THR A 35 -18.98 -5.00 -38.08
C THR A 35 -18.59 -5.88 -36.88
N VAL A 36 -17.39 -6.47 -36.87
CA VAL A 36 -16.88 -7.25 -35.72
C VAL A 36 -16.77 -6.39 -34.47
N SER A 37 -16.21 -5.17 -34.58
CA SER A 37 -16.10 -4.26 -33.44
C SER A 37 -17.49 -3.91 -32.87
N LYS A 38 -18.47 -3.60 -33.74
CA LYS A 38 -19.87 -3.38 -33.34
C LYS A 38 -20.43 -4.58 -32.59
N TYR A 39 -20.27 -5.80 -33.10
CA TYR A 39 -20.80 -7.00 -32.44
C TYR A 39 -20.11 -7.35 -31.13
N VAL A 40 -18.81 -7.09 -31.02
CA VAL A 40 -18.10 -7.21 -29.75
C VAL A 40 -18.59 -6.17 -28.73
N HIS A 41 -18.87 -4.94 -29.16
CA HIS A 41 -19.48 -3.92 -28.29
C HIS A 41 -20.90 -4.30 -27.85
N CYS A 42 -21.68 -4.94 -28.70
CA CYS A 42 -23.01 -5.46 -28.36
C CYS A 42 -22.97 -6.76 -27.52
N GLY A 43 -21.80 -7.28 -27.16
CA GLY A 43 -21.66 -8.40 -26.24
C GLY A 43 -21.88 -9.79 -26.86
N LEU A 44 -21.88 -9.92 -28.19
CA LEU A 44 -22.15 -11.19 -28.86
C LEU A 44 -21.04 -12.24 -28.57
N SER A 45 -21.44 -13.51 -28.50
CA SER A 45 -20.54 -14.66 -28.42
C SER A 45 -19.77 -14.87 -29.73
N GLN A 46 -18.66 -15.61 -29.70
CA GLN A 46 -17.86 -15.86 -30.92
C GLN A 46 -18.69 -16.57 -32.01
N SER A 47 -19.52 -17.55 -31.62
CA SER A 47 -20.41 -18.27 -32.54
C SER A 47 -21.49 -17.35 -33.12
N GLN A 48 -22.07 -16.46 -32.31
CA GLN A 48 -23.05 -15.47 -32.77
C GLN A 48 -22.43 -14.46 -33.74
N ILE A 49 -21.22 -13.99 -33.46
CA ILE A 49 -20.48 -13.09 -34.37
C ILE A 49 -20.19 -13.79 -35.70
N LYS A 50 -19.77 -15.07 -35.67
CA LYS A 50 -19.51 -15.86 -36.89
C LYS A 50 -20.77 -16.01 -37.75
N LEU A 51 -21.90 -16.38 -37.13
CA LEU A 51 -23.18 -16.53 -37.83
C LEU A 51 -23.67 -15.18 -38.42
N SER A 52 -23.62 -14.11 -37.63
CA SER A 52 -24.05 -12.78 -38.08
C SER A 52 -23.19 -12.26 -39.23
N LEU A 53 -21.88 -12.50 -39.19
CA LEU A 53 -20.98 -12.09 -40.27
C LEU A 53 -21.18 -12.86 -41.58
N ILE A 54 -21.55 -14.13 -41.51
CA ILE A 54 -21.89 -14.91 -42.71
C ILE A 54 -23.16 -14.35 -43.36
N GLN A 55 -24.12 -13.90 -42.55
CA GLN A 55 -25.34 -13.24 -43.05
C GLN A 55 -25.05 -11.86 -43.64
N ASP A 56 -24.23 -11.04 -42.98
CA ASP A 56 -23.95 -9.67 -43.43
C ASP A 56 -22.94 -9.59 -44.58
N HIS A 57 -22.06 -10.59 -44.71
CA HIS A 57 -20.98 -10.62 -45.70
C HIS A 57 -20.87 -12.00 -46.40
N PRO A 58 -21.92 -12.47 -47.10
CA PRO A 58 -22.04 -13.85 -47.59
C PRO A 58 -20.98 -14.25 -48.62
N HIS A 59 -20.39 -13.28 -49.33
CA HIS A 59 -19.39 -13.52 -50.37
C HIS A 59 -17.94 -13.27 -49.91
N SER A 60 -17.73 -12.95 -48.63
CA SER A 60 -16.39 -12.66 -48.12
C SER A 60 -15.72 -13.93 -47.59
N PRO A 61 -14.51 -14.30 -48.06
CA PRO A 61 -13.77 -15.42 -47.51
C PRO A 61 -13.23 -15.06 -46.12
N ILE A 62 -13.96 -15.47 -45.07
CA ILE A 62 -13.57 -15.24 -43.68
C ILE A 62 -12.79 -16.47 -43.17
N HIS A 63 -11.47 -16.34 -43.09
CA HIS A 63 -10.67 -17.35 -42.39
C HIS A 63 -10.96 -17.32 -40.89
N GLU A 64 -11.41 -18.45 -40.34
CA GLU A 64 -11.84 -18.60 -38.95
C GLU A 64 -10.78 -18.13 -37.94
N THR A 65 -9.51 -18.52 -38.14
CA THR A 65 -8.40 -18.12 -37.27
C THR A 65 -8.22 -16.59 -37.24
N LYS A 66 -8.45 -15.90 -38.36
CA LYS A 66 -8.34 -14.43 -38.44
C LYS A 66 -9.50 -13.74 -37.72
N LEU A 67 -10.72 -14.27 -37.88
CA LEU A 67 -11.90 -13.75 -37.19
C LEU A 67 -11.76 -13.90 -35.67
N ILE A 68 -11.32 -15.06 -35.18
CA ILE A 68 -11.12 -15.31 -33.75
C ILE A 68 -10.08 -14.33 -33.17
N ASN A 69 -8.98 -14.10 -33.89
CA ASN A 69 -7.95 -13.14 -33.48
C ASN A 69 -8.50 -11.71 -33.37
N LEU A 70 -9.30 -11.27 -34.35
CA LEU A 70 -9.93 -9.95 -34.34
C LEU A 70 -10.95 -9.78 -33.21
N ILE A 71 -11.80 -10.78 -32.97
CA ILE A 71 -12.76 -10.77 -31.85
C ILE A 71 -12.01 -10.65 -30.50
N ASN A 72 -10.92 -11.41 -30.34
CA ASN A 72 -10.11 -11.37 -29.13
C ASN A 72 -9.40 -10.03 -28.94
N TYR A 73 -8.94 -9.40 -30.03
CA TYR A 73 -8.37 -8.06 -30.02
C TYR A 73 -9.39 -7.01 -29.55
N GLU A 74 -10.57 -6.95 -30.18
CA GLU A 74 -11.62 -5.98 -29.83
C GLU A 74 -12.09 -6.17 -28.37
N ARG A 75 -12.22 -7.42 -27.89
CA ARG A 75 -12.56 -7.71 -26.48
C ARG A 75 -11.48 -7.27 -25.50
N ARG A 76 -10.21 -7.22 -25.90
CA ARG A 76 -9.11 -6.71 -25.06
C ARG A 76 -9.11 -5.18 -25.04
N LYS A 77 -9.34 -4.55 -26.19
CA LYS A 77 -9.47 -3.10 -26.32
C LYS A 77 -10.61 -2.55 -25.44
N ASN A 78 -11.81 -3.13 -25.57
CA ASN A 78 -13.00 -2.72 -24.83
C ASN A 78 -12.82 -2.86 -23.30
N ARG A 79 -12.12 -3.91 -22.83
CA ARG A 79 -11.78 -4.08 -21.40
C ARG A 79 -10.85 -2.99 -20.85
N ARG A 80 -9.91 -2.47 -21.65
CA ARG A 80 -9.02 -1.38 -21.23
C ARG A 80 -9.77 -0.07 -21.07
N GLU A 81 -10.70 0.21 -21.99
CA GLU A 81 -11.52 1.42 -21.97
C GLU A 81 -12.43 1.47 -20.72
N ILE A 82 -13.09 0.35 -20.38
CA ILE A 82 -13.93 0.24 -19.16
C ILE A 82 -13.13 0.50 -17.87
N PHE A 83 -11.91 -0.02 -17.75
CA PHE A 83 -11.08 0.20 -16.56
C PHE A 83 -10.65 1.67 -16.43
N SER A 84 -10.32 2.33 -17.54
CA SER A 84 -10.01 3.76 -17.57
C SER A 84 -11.22 4.65 -17.24
N ALA A 85 -12.41 4.22 -17.66
CA ALA A 85 -13.67 4.89 -17.34
C ALA A 85 -13.98 4.83 -15.84
N SER A 86 -13.68 3.72 -15.15
CA SER A 86 -13.89 3.61 -13.69
C SER A 86 -13.12 4.66 -12.88
N GLN A 87 -11.95 5.09 -13.36
CA GLN A 87 -11.13 6.12 -12.71
C GLN A 87 -11.71 7.53 -12.90
N LYS A 88 -12.31 7.81 -14.07
CA LYS A 88 -13.00 9.08 -14.35
C LYS A 88 -14.32 9.19 -13.56
N HIS A 89 -15.09 8.10 -13.49
CA HIS A 89 -16.37 8.08 -12.77
C HIS A 89 -16.23 8.33 -11.26
N LYS A 90 -15.14 7.88 -10.63
CA LYS A 90 -14.91 8.15 -9.20
C LYS A 90 -14.81 9.65 -8.86
N LYS A 91 -14.18 10.46 -9.70
CA LYS A 91 -14.09 11.92 -9.50
C LYS A 91 -15.44 12.61 -9.67
N ILE A 92 -16.31 12.05 -10.52
CA ILE A 92 -17.65 12.57 -10.75
C ILE A 92 -18.56 12.25 -9.56
N ILE A 93 -18.47 11.03 -9.02
CA ILE A 93 -19.35 10.55 -7.95
C ILE A 93 -18.90 11.07 -6.57
N PHE A 94 -17.58 11.17 -6.33
CA PHE A 94 -17.01 11.59 -5.04
C PHE A 94 -15.98 12.72 -5.23
N PRO A 95 -16.41 13.93 -5.60
CA PRO A 95 -15.52 15.03 -5.96
C PRO A 95 -14.63 15.50 -4.81
N GLN A 96 -15.08 15.34 -3.56
CA GLN A 96 -14.35 15.71 -2.35
C GLN A 96 -13.46 14.57 -1.80
N SER A 97 -13.45 13.39 -2.44
CA SER A 97 -12.70 12.25 -1.92
C SER A 97 -11.20 12.38 -2.23
N ARG A 98 -10.38 12.16 -1.19
CA ARG A 98 -8.93 12.01 -1.33
C ARG A 98 -8.60 10.58 -1.75
N ARG A 99 -7.86 10.42 -2.85
CA ARG A 99 -7.41 9.10 -3.31
C ARG A 99 -6.16 8.68 -2.55
N LEU A 100 -6.33 7.77 -1.59
CA LEU A 100 -5.20 7.15 -0.91
C LEU A 100 -4.49 6.14 -1.80
N MET A 101 -3.17 6.07 -1.62
CA MET A 101 -2.32 5.11 -2.27
C MET A 101 -1.74 4.15 -1.25
N CYS A 102 -1.98 2.86 -1.47
CA CYS A 102 -1.49 1.84 -0.58
C CYS A 102 0.05 1.81 -0.61
N TRP A 103 0.65 1.96 0.57
CA TRP A 103 2.10 1.93 0.74
C TRP A 103 2.73 0.69 0.10
N SER A 104 2.19 -0.50 0.36
CA SER A 104 2.71 -1.77 -0.17
C SER A 104 2.77 -1.79 -1.70
N HIS A 105 1.79 -1.18 -2.36
CA HIS A 105 1.77 -1.06 -3.83
C HIS A 105 2.78 -0.03 -4.33
N MET A 106 2.86 1.12 -3.67
CA MET A 106 3.82 2.17 -4.00
C MET A 106 5.25 1.63 -3.90
N ILE A 107 5.65 1.12 -2.72
CA ILE A 107 7.04 0.70 -2.49
C ILE A 107 7.44 -0.48 -3.39
N ARG A 108 6.50 -1.41 -3.67
CA ARG A 108 6.72 -2.48 -4.65
C ARG A 108 7.01 -1.92 -6.04
N LYS A 109 6.31 -0.87 -6.45
CA LYS A 109 6.52 -0.23 -7.75
C LYS A 109 7.85 0.54 -7.79
N CYS A 110 8.26 1.19 -6.72
CA CYS A 110 9.61 1.77 -6.60
C CYS A 110 10.69 0.69 -6.71
N ARG A 111 10.52 -0.44 -6.02
CA ARG A 111 11.45 -1.59 -6.07
C ARG A 111 11.54 -2.23 -7.45
N LEU A 112 10.47 -2.22 -8.23
CA LEU A 112 10.55 -2.61 -9.64
C LEU A 112 11.45 -1.63 -10.41
N HIS A 113 11.31 -0.33 -10.20
CA HIS A 113 12.16 0.68 -10.86
C HIS A 113 13.55 0.84 -10.22
N ARG A 114 13.99 -0.08 -9.35
CA ARG A 114 15.32 -0.03 -8.72
C ARG A 114 16.49 -0.07 -9.70
N ASN A 115 16.29 -0.58 -10.91
CA ASN A 115 17.32 -0.59 -11.96
C ASN A 115 17.64 0.82 -12.50
N LEU A 116 16.76 1.79 -12.26
CA LEU A 116 17.02 3.20 -12.58
C LEU A 116 17.93 3.86 -11.54
N VAL A 117 18.32 3.14 -10.49
CA VAL A 117 19.15 3.60 -9.38
C VAL A 117 20.44 2.77 -9.34
N PRO A 118 21.61 3.40 -9.15
CA PRO A 118 22.84 2.67 -8.88
C PRO A 118 22.70 1.71 -7.70
N LYS A 119 23.29 0.51 -7.81
CA LYS A 119 23.08 -0.59 -6.83
C LYS A 119 23.50 -0.20 -5.40
N ASP A 120 24.54 0.60 -5.28
CA ASP A 120 25.11 1.15 -4.05
C ASP A 120 24.20 2.18 -3.38
N LEU A 121 23.42 2.94 -4.17
CA LEU A 121 22.54 3.99 -3.67
C LEU A 121 21.14 3.48 -3.28
N TRP A 122 20.70 2.37 -3.88
CA TRP A 122 19.35 1.83 -3.63
C TRP A 122 19.03 1.59 -2.14
N PRO A 123 19.91 0.99 -1.31
CA PRO A 123 19.60 0.77 0.11
C PRO A 123 19.31 2.07 0.86
N SER A 124 20.11 3.12 0.63
CA SER A 124 19.88 4.42 1.26
C SER A 124 18.61 5.09 0.73
N MET A 125 18.32 4.97 -0.57
CA MET A 125 17.10 5.50 -1.16
C MET A 125 15.84 4.80 -0.63
N ASP A 126 15.83 3.46 -0.58
CA ASP A 126 14.70 2.69 -0.05
C ASP A 126 14.44 3.09 1.42
N GLN A 127 15.50 3.23 2.22
CA GLN A 127 15.39 3.70 3.60
C GLN A 127 14.83 5.12 3.71
N ASP A 128 15.27 6.05 2.85
CA ASP A 128 14.77 7.43 2.85
C ASP A 128 13.28 7.51 2.45
N ILE A 129 12.85 6.69 1.48
CA ILE A 129 11.44 6.56 1.10
C ILE A 129 10.62 6.00 2.29
N HIS A 130 11.19 5.04 3.03
CA HIS A 130 10.60 4.53 4.26
C HIS A 130 10.49 5.60 5.35
N SER A 131 11.45 6.51 5.48
CA SER A 131 11.36 7.63 6.43
C SER A 131 10.28 8.64 6.01
N LEU A 132 10.21 9.00 4.72
CA LEU A 132 9.12 9.85 4.20
C LEU A 132 7.73 9.27 4.45
N GLN A 133 7.62 7.94 4.36
CA GLN A 133 6.36 7.23 4.59
C GLN A 133 5.81 7.46 6.00
N LEU A 134 6.68 7.65 6.98
CA LEU A 134 6.34 7.82 8.38
C LEU A 134 5.92 9.25 8.72
N SER A 135 5.89 10.17 7.74
CA SER A 135 5.35 11.50 7.97
C SER A 135 3.91 11.40 8.45
N PHE A 136 3.59 12.10 9.53
CA PHE A 136 2.28 11.99 10.20
C PHE A 136 1.36 13.20 9.95
N SER A 137 1.79 14.17 9.14
CA SER A 137 0.95 15.28 8.64
C SER A 137 1.33 15.66 7.20
N ASP A 138 0.44 16.38 6.53
CA ASP A 138 0.66 16.91 5.16
C ASP A 138 1.88 17.86 5.13
N ASP A 139 2.03 18.75 6.12
CA ASP A 139 3.14 19.71 6.20
C ASP A 139 4.50 19.02 6.36
N ILE A 140 4.57 18.03 7.27
CA ILE A 140 5.78 17.23 7.49
C ILE A 140 6.13 16.46 6.23
N PHE A 141 5.13 15.86 5.57
CA PHE A 141 5.36 15.13 4.33
C PHE A 141 5.88 16.05 3.22
N ASN A 142 5.25 17.20 3.00
CA ASN A 142 5.65 18.14 1.95
C ASN A 142 7.06 18.70 2.17
N ASN A 143 7.40 19.06 3.41
CA ASN A 143 8.75 19.53 3.74
C ASN A 143 9.79 18.40 3.64
N GLY A 144 9.46 17.20 4.10
CA GLY A 144 10.30 16.01 3.92
C GLY A 144 10.55 15.73 2.44
N VAL A 145 9.52 15.81 1.58
CA VAL A 145 9.64 15.65 0.13
C VAL A 145 10.57 16.71 -0.46
N LYS A 146 10.45 17.98 -0.07
CA LYS A 146 11.36 19.04 -0.54
C LYS A 146 12.82 18.69 -0.26
N LEU A 147 13.13 18.29 0.97
CA LEU A 147 14.49 17.91 1.39
C LEU A 147 14.98 16.63 0.69
N PHE A 148 14.08 15.65 0.52
CA PHE A 148 14.36 14.41 -0.20
C PHE A 148 14.71 14.69 -1.67
N LEU A 149 13.93 15.54 -2.34
CA LEU A 149 14.20 15.93 -3.72
C LEU A 149 15.52 16.70 -3.83
N GLN A 150 15.83 17.59 -2.89
CA GLN A 150 17.13 18.28 -2.84
C GLN A 150 18.30 17.30 -2.73
N LYS A 151 18.22 16.33 -1.81
CA LYS A 151 19.26 15.29 -1.62
C LYS A 151 19.48 14.47 -2.88
N TRP A 152 18.40 13.95 -3.47
CA TRP A 152 18.52 12.94 -4.52
C TRP A 152 18.61 13.52 -5.94
N ASN A 153 18.11 14.73 -6.20
CA ASN A 153 18.32 15.41 -7.49
C ASN A 153 19.76 15.94 -7.64
N ALA A 154 20.50 16.13 -6.54
CA ALA A 154 21.91 16.52 -6.59
C ALA A 154 22.81 15.44 -7.22
N ILE A 155 22.33 14.20 -7.34
CA ILE A 155 23.08 13.06 -7.87
C ILE A 155 22.66 12.81 -9.32
N PRO A 156 23.50 13.08 -10.34
CA PRO A 156 23.10 12.97 -11.75
C PRO A 156 22.61 11.58 -12.16
N SER A 157 23.20 10.51 -11.59
CA SER A 157 22.83 9.12 -11.86
C SER A 157 21.44 8.73 -11.35
N MET A 158 20.81 9.57 -10.51
CA MET A 158 19.47 9.34 -9.97
C MET A 158 18.35 9.94 -10.82
N LYS A 159 18.69 10.78 -11.81
CA LYS A 159 17.74 11.59 -12.57
C LYS A 159 16.52 10.81 -13.07
N ASN A 160 16.74 9.69 -13.75
CA ASN A 160 15.66 8.88 -14.34
C ASN A 160 14.69 8.33 -13.28
N PHE A 161 15.23 7.89 -12.13
CA PHE A 161 14.40 7.43 -11.03
C PHE A 161 13.62 8.59 -10.38
N MET A 162 14.26 9.74 -10.20
CA MET A 162 13.63 10.91 -9.57
C MET A 162 12.52 11.50 -10.44
N GLU A 163 12.69 11.55 -11.76
CA GLU A 163 11.64 11.94 -12.71
C GLU A 163 10.42 11.02 -12.58
N TYR A 164 10.64 9.70 -12.59
CA TYR A 164 9.60 8.70 -12.34
C TYR A 164 8.93 8.89 -10.97
N PHE A 165 9.73 9.08 -9.92
CA PHE A 165 9.25 9.16 -8.54
C PHE A 165 8.37 10.40 -8.34
N VAL A 166 8.80 11.56 -8.83
CA VAL A 166 8.04 12.81 -8.78
C VAL A 166 6.74 12.66 -9.55
N GLU A 167 6.79 12.21 -10.80
CA GLU A 167 5.60 12.10 -11.65
C GLU A 167 4.54 11.18 -11.03
N GLN A 168 4.93 9.99 -10.56
CA GLN A 168 3.98 9.00 -10.06
C GLN A 168 3.57 9.24 -8.61
N TRP A 169 4.52 9.53 -7.72
CA TRP A 169 4.32 9.44 -6.27
C TRP A 169 4.26 10.78 -5.56
N ILE A 170 4.62 11.88 -6.22
CA ILE A 170 4.49 13.22 -5.67
C ILE A 170 3.36 13.98 -6.38
N THR A 171 3.29 13.91 -7.71
CA THR A 171 2.28 14.66 -8.48
C THR A 171 0.98 13.88 -8.63
N LYS A 172 1.04 12.63 -9.12
CA LYS A 172 -0.16 11.88 -9.51
C LYS A 172 -0.87 11.20 -8.35
N LEU A 173 -0.11 10.61 -7.42
CA LEU A 173 -0.64 9.82 -6.29
C LEU A 173 0.12 10.13 -4.98
N PRO A 174 0.05 11.36 -4.43
CA PRO A 174 0.87 11.81 -3.28
C PRO A 174 0.54 11.13 -1.94
N TYR A 175 -0.66 10.58 -1.79
CA TYR A 175 -1.20 10.18 -0.49
C TYR A 175 -0.83 8.74 -0.10
N TRP A 176 0.46 8.47 0.13
CA TRP A 176 0.99 7.13 0.51
C TRP A 176 1.71 7.09 1.88
N TYR A 177 1.82 8.21 2.57
CA TYR A 177 2.39 8.34 3.92
C TYR A 177 1.32 8.11 5.00
N GLU A 178 1.73 7.75 6.21
CA GLU A 178 0.82 7.40 7.33
C GLU A 178 -0.08 8.58 7.74
N GLY A 179 0.43 9.81 7.65
CA GLY A 179 -0.31 11.04 7.94
C GLY A 179 -1.40 11.40 6.92
N ALA A 180 -1.43 10.75 5.75
CA ALA A 180 -2.40 11.08 4.71
C ALA A 180 -3.84 10.82 5.17
N VAL A 181 -4.02 9.78 6.01
CA VAL A 181 -5.19 9.55 6.86
C VAL A 181 -4.71 8.93 8.16
N PHE A 182 -4.57 9.78 9.18
CA PHE A 182 -4.17 9.36 10.52
C PHE A 182 -5.17 8.36 11.11
N GLY A 183 -4.67 7.34 11.81
CA GLY A 183 -5.52 6.34 12.46
C GLY A 183 -6.12 5.28 11.53
N LYS A 184 -5.76 5.26 10.23
CA LYS A 184 -6.21 4.23 9.27
C LYS A 184 -5.01 3.49 8.65
N PRO A 185 -5.13 2.16 8.40
CA PRO A 185 -3.92 1.40 8.12
C PRO A 185 -3.49 1.67 6.69
N ALA A 186 -2.22 2.04 6.49
CA ALA A 186 -1.63 2.14 5.15
C ALA A 186 -1.49 0.76 4.45
N THR A 187 -1.81 -0.33 5.16
CA THR A 187 -1.75 -1.71 4.64
C THR A 187 -3.01 -2.09 3.86
N ASN A 188 -2.84 -2.83 2.77
CA ASN A 188 -3.93 -3.47 2.03
C ASN A 188 -4.29 -4.86 2.58
N ASN A 189 -3.81 -5.24 3.77
CA ASN A 189 -3.94 -6.61 4.27
C ASN A 189 -5.38 -7.10 4.30
N GLY A 190 -6.35 -6.24 4.66
CA GLY A 190 -7.77 -6.59 4.63
C GLY A 190 -8.25 -6.94 3.21
N CYS A 191 -7.95 -6.09 2.23
CA CYS A 191 -8.30 -6.32 0.83
C CYS A 191 -7.59 -7.55 0.25
N GLU A 192 -6.30 -7.74 0.54
CA GLU A 192 -5.53 -8.88 0.04
C GLU A 192 -5.95 -10.20 0.69
N SER A 193 -6.24 -10.20 1.99
CA SER A 193 -6.78 -11.36 2.70
C SER A 193 -8.13 -11.77 2.13
N MET A 194 -9.03 -10.80 1.96
CA MET A 194 -10.33 -11.03 1.32
C MET A 194 -10.17 -11.54 -0.12
N ASN A 195 -9.30 -10.93 -0.91
CA ASN A 195 -8.97 -11.41 -2.26
C ASN A 195 -8.41 -12.84 -2.24
N ALA A 196 -7.58 -13.18 -1.25
CA ALA A 196 -7.03 -14.52 -1.09
C ALA A 196 -8.13 -15.53 -0.77
N ILE A 197 -9.05 -15.22 0.14
CA ILE A 197 -10.23 -16.06 0.46
C ILE A 197 -11.08 -16.27 -0.79
N ILE A 198 -11.40 -15.20 -1.53
CA ILE A 198 -12.15 -15.29 -2.80
C ILE A 198 -11.44 -16.24 -3.77
N LYS A 199 -10.13 -16.03 -3.96
CA LYS A 199 -9.31 -16.84 -4.87
C LYS A 199 -9.19 -18.29 -4.42
N GLN A 200 -9.04 -18.56 -3.13
CA GLN A 200 -8.77 -19.91 -2.63
C GLN A 200 -10.03 -20.73 -2.40
N LYS A 201 -11.10 -20.11 -1.88
CA LYS A 201 -12.32 -20.83 -1.47
C LYS A 201 -13.38 -20.84 -2.56
N TYR A 202 -13.55 -19.74 -3.29
CA TYR A 202 -14.73 -19.55 -4.15
C TYR A 202 -14.41 -19.74 -5.63
N THR A 203 -13.29 -19.20 -6.11
CA THR A 203 -12.91 -19.29 -7.53
C THR A 203 -11.84 -20.34 -7.80
N LEU A 204 -11.22 -20.91 -6.77
CA LEU A 204 -10.10 -21.87 -6.90
C LEU A 204 -8.98 -21.36 -7.83
N ARG A 205 -8.75 -20.03 -7.81
CA ARG A 205 -7.84 -19.28 -8.68
C ARG A 205 -8.17 -19.35 -10.18
N ASN A 206 -9.34 -19.87 -10.54
CA ASN A 206 -9.81 -19.94 -11.91
C ASN A 206 -10.49 -18.63 -12.34
N LYS A 207 -10.33 -18.29 -13.62
CA LYS A 207 -11.09 -17.20 -14.25
C LYS A 207 -12.46 -17.74 -14.63
N LEU A 208 -13.50 -17.26 -13.94
CA LEU A 208 -14.88 -17.67 -14.20
C LEU A 208 -15.54 -16.73 -15.22
N HIS A 209 -16.41 -17.30 -16.05
CA HIS A 209 -17.38 -16.51 -16.82
C HIS A 209 -18.42 -15.91 -15.88
N LEU A 210 -19.06 -14.80 -16.27
CA LEU A 210 -20.01 -14.10 -15.41
C LEU A 210 -21.13 -15.01 -14.90
N SER A 211 -21.71 -15.85 -15.78
CA SER A 211 -22.75 -16.81 -15.40
C SER A 211 -22.30 -17.83 -14.35
N ALA A 212 -21.03 -18.24 -14.35
CA ALA A 212 -20.46 -19.14 -13.35
C ALA A 212 -19.99 -18.39 -12.08
N PHE A 213 -19.73 -17.08 -12.19
CA PHE A 213 -19.31 -16.25 -11.08
C PHE A 213 -20.49 -15.82 -10.19
N LEU A 214 -21.65 -15.50 -10.77
CA LEU A 214 -22.82 -15.05 -10.02
C LEU A 214 -23.26 -16.05 -8.93
N PRO A 215 -23.37 -17.37 -9.19
CA PRO A 215 -23.66 -18.34 -8.13
C PRO A 215 -22.58 -18.38 -7.04
N LYS A 216 -21.31 -18.11 -7.38
CA LYS A 216 -20.24 -18.01 -6.38
C LYS A 216 -20.39 -16.75 -5.53
N VAL A 217 -20.86 -15.64 -6.10
CA VAL A 217 -21.19 -14.42 -5.34
C VAL A 217 -22.33 -14.67 -4.38
N GLU A 218 -23.40 -15.32 -4.83
CA GLU A 218 -24.51 -15.69 -3.96
C GLU A 218 -24.04 -16.59 -2.80
N GLN A 219 -23.21 -17.60 -3.09
CA GLN A 219 -22.62 -18.45 -2.05
C GLN A 219 -21.72 -17.66 -1.09
N MET A 220 -20.91 -16.72 -1.59
CA MET A 220 -20.08 -15.85 -0.75
C MET A 220 -20.92 -15.05 0.23
N LEU A 221 -22.02 -14.46 -0.25
CA LEU A 221 -22.93 -13.68 0.57
C LEU A 221 -23.59 -14.55 1.64
N LYS A 222 -24.16 -15.71 1.27
CA LYS A 222 -24.75 -16.67 2.23
C LYS A 222 -23.74 -17.09 3.30
N ASP A 223 -22.57 -17.56 2.89
CA ASP A 223 -21.50 -18.00 3.81
C ASP A 223 -21.09 -16.94 4.84
N TRP A 224 -21.16 -15.64 4.47
CA TRP A 224 -20.73 -14.54 5.33
C TRP A 224 -21.87 -13.98 6.16
N SER A 225 -23.10 -14.00 5.64
CA SER A 225 -24.31 -13.68 6.37
C SER A 225 -24.60 -14.70 7.47
N ASP A 226 -24.46 -15.99 7.18
CA ASP A 226 -24.74 -17.08 8.13
C ASP A 226 -23.70 -17.18 9.27
N LYS A 227 -22.53 -16.53 9.10
CA LYS A 227 -21.46 -16.49 10.10
C LYS A 227 -21.47 -15.23 10.98
N ALA A 228 -22.42 -14.32 10.77
CA ALA A 228 -22.41 -13.01 11.40
C ALA A 228 -22.77 -13.00 12.91
N ASP A 229 -23.16 -14.14 13.50
CA ASP A 229 -23.62 -14.22 14.90
C ASP A 229 -22.52 -14.16 15.98
N SER A 230 -21.24 -14.14 15.61
CA SER A 230 -20.16 -13.79 16.54
C SER A 230 -19.47 -12.54 16.05
N SER A 231 -19.77 -11.40 16.67
CA SER A 231 -19.20 -10.06 16.38
C SER A 231 -17.79 -10.15 15.74
N PRO A 232 -17.68 -10.11 14.41
CA PRO A 232 -16.42 -10.42 13.73
C PRO A 232 -15.37 -9.32 13.93
N PHE A 233 -15.78 -8.19 14.48
CA PHE A 233 -14.95 -7.05 14.82
C PHE A 233 -14.98 -6.86 16.33
N SER A 234 -13.81 -7.00 16.96
CA SER A 234 -13.64 -6.56 18.34
C SER A 234 -13.60 -5.04 18.35
N ASN A 235 -14.51 -4.41 19.10
CA ASN A 235 -14.44 -2.98 19.39
C ASN A 235 -13.29 -2.63 20.35
N ASN A 236 -12.69 -3.66 20.97
CA ASN A 236 -11.57 -3.51 21.89
C ASN A 236 -10.26 -3.78 21.17
N THR A 237 -9.33 -2.83 21.26
CA THR A 237 -7.94 -3.02 20.83
C THR A 237 -7.25 -3.99 21.79
N THR A 238 -6.95 -5.20 21.34
CA THR A 238 -6.18 -6.16 22.12
C THR A 238 -4.69 -5.77 22.09
N ILE A 239 -4.12 -5.48 23.26
CA ILE A 239 -2.68 -5.27 23.42
C ILE A 239 -2.01 -6.64 23.46
N SER A 240 -1.01 -6.88 22.61
CA SER A 240 -0.25 -8.13 22.66
C SER A 240 0.64 -8.18 23.89
N SER A 241 0.89 -9.37 24.44
CA SER A 241 1.79 -9.57 25.59
C SER A 241 3.18 -8.96 25.36
N ASP A 242 3.73 -9.09 24.14
CA ASP A 242 5.00 -8.45 23.77
C ASP A 242 4.94 -6.92 23.86
N THR A 243 3.84 -6.32 23.40
CA THR A 243 3.66 -4.85 23.45
C THR A 243 3.50 -4.39 24.89
N GLU A 244 2.75 -5.13 25.69
CA GLU A 244 2.56 -4.87 27.11
C GLU A 244 3.90 -4.94 27.87
N LEU A 245 4.71 -5.98 27.64
CA LEU A 245 6.03 -6.14 28.24
C LEU A 245 6.97 -4.98 27.87
N GLN A 246 7.04 -4.63 26.58
CA GLN A 246 7.85 -3.50 26.12
C GLN A 246 7.37 -2.16 26.70
N ALA A 247 6.06 -1.97 26.82
CA ALA A 247 5.46 -0.78 27.41
C ALA A 247 5.82 -0.65 28.89
N TYR A 248 5.70 -1.75 29.64
CA TYR A 248 6.03 -1.77 31.05
C TYR A 248 7.52 -1.53 31.29
N GLN A 249 8.40 -2.21 30.54
CA GLN A 249 9.84 -1.93 30.58
C GLN A 249 10.14 -0.46 30.28
N TRP A 250 9.56 0.08 29.21
CA TRP A 250 9.74 1.48 28.85
C TRP A 250 9.28 2.42 29.97
N SER A 251 8.12 2.16 30.58
CA SER A 251 7.56 2.98 31.68
C SER A 251 8.46 3.02 32.93
N LEU A 252 9.26 1.97 33.16
CA LEU A 252 10.22 1.91 34.27
C LEU A 252 11.52 2.65 33.97
N THR A 253 11.89 2.76 32.68
CA THR A 253 13.18 3.32 32.25
C THR A 253 13.10 4.76 31.77
N VAL A 254 11.93 5.22 31.33
CA VAL A 254 11.77 6.57 30.82
C VAL A 254 11.85 7.57 31.96
N ASN A 255 12.67 8.60 31.80
CA ASN A 255 12.68 9.70 32.73
C ASN A 255 11.42 10.56 32.52
N GLN A 256 10.57 10.64 33.54
CA GLN A 256 9.29 11.35 33.43
C GLN A 256 9.49 12.87 33.22
N SER A 257 10.61 13.45 33.64
CA SER A 257 10.91 14.87 33.37
C SER A 257 11.09 15.18 31.89
N ASP A 258 11.42 14.16 31.08
CA ASP A 258 11.64 14.32 29.65
C ASP A 258 10.32 14.24 28.86
N ILE A 259 9.24 13.80 29.51
CA ILE A 259 7.89 13.75 28.92
C ILE A 259 7.30 15.16 28.96
N LEU A 260 7.13 15.76 27.78
CA LEU A 260 6.57 17.10 27.65
C LEU A 260 5.08 17.02 27.34
N HIS A 261 4.24 17.64 28.16
CA HIS A 261 2.82 17.81 27.85
C HIS A 261 2.65 18.85 26.72
N TRP A 262 1.91 18.51 25.68
CA TRP A 262 1.71 19.35 24.50
C TRP A 262 0.25 19.35 24.05
N PHE A 263 -0.50 20.40 24.40
CA PHE A 263 -1.92 20.63 24.06
C PHE A 263 -2.90 19.45 24.27
N ASN A 264 -4.00 19.74 24.97
CA ASN A 264 -5.08 18.77 25.18
C ASN A 264 -4.61 17.46 25.87
N THR A 265 -4.59 16.33 25.16
CA THR A 265 -4.22 15.00 25.68
C THR A 265 -2.97 14.43 25.01
N PHE A 266 -2.15 15.27 24.35
CA PHE A 266 -0.92 14.82 23.71
C PHE A 266 0.32 15.06 24.57
N TYR A 267 1.25 14.14 24.48
CA TYR A 267 2.54 14.16 25.15
C TYR A 267 3.62 13.91 24.11
N ILE A 268 4.77 14.54 24.29
CA ILE A 268 5.97 14.31 23.51
C ILE A 268 6.90 13.45 24.36
N VAL A 269 7.26 12.29 23.84
CA VAL A 269 8.14 11.34 24.51
C VAL A 269 9.43 11.16 23.73
N PRO A 270 10.58 11.01 24.39
CA PRO A 270 11.83 10.69 23.72
C PRO A 270 11.80 9.25 23.19
N SER A 271 12.48 9.02 22.07
CA SER A 271 12.81 7.68 21.63
C SER A 271 13.94 7.10 22.49
N SER A 272 14.13 5.78 22.44
CA SER A 272 15.26 5.12 23.13
C SER A 272 16.64 5.54 22.59
N THR A 273 16.67 6.20 21.44
CA THR A 273 17.89 6.67 20.77
C THR A 273 17.77 8.17 20.45
N ALA A 274 17.08 8.92 21.32
CA ALA A 274 16.77 10.32 21.07
C ALA A 274 18.05 11.14 20.87
N ALA A 275 18.19 11.77 19.71
CA ALA A 275 19.28 12.71 19.44
C ALA A 275 18.93 14.14 19.89
N LEU A 276 17.64 14.40 20.15
CA LEU A 276 17.10 15.71 20.52
C LEU A 276 16.32 15.61 21.83
N THR A 277 16.35 16.69 22.62
CA THR A 277 15.44 16.87 23.74
C THR A 277 14.02 17.13 23.23
N THR A 278 13.00 16.80 24.04
CA THR A 278 11.59 16.99 23.67
C THR A 278 11.24 18.47 23.41
N SER A 279 11.90 19.41 24.10
CA SER A 279 11.72 20.85 23.87
C SER A 279 12.31 21.33 22.54
N LEU A 280 13.51 20.87 22.18
CA LEU A 280 14.14 21.21 20.89
C LEU A 280 13.36 20.58 19.73
N TRP A 281 12.94 19.33 19.91
CA TRP A 281 12.10 18.62 18.96
C TRP A 281 10.80 19.38 18.68
N LEU A 282 10.14 19.89 19.73
CA LEU A 282 8.91 20.68 19.61
C LEU A 282 9.15 22.00 18.87
N LYS A 283 10.25 22.71 19.14
CA LYS A 283 10.59 23.94 18.41
C LYS A 283 10.75 23.67 16.91
N GLN A 284 11.43 22.58 16.54
CA GLN A 284 11.58 22.17 15.14
C GLN A 284 10.26 21.71 14.51
N TYR A 285 9.39 21.03 15.28
CA TYR A 285 8.05 20.69 14.82
C TYR A 285 7.23 21.95 14.51
N GLN A 286 7.30 22.97 15.36
CA GLN A 286 6.58 24.23 15.17
C GLN A 286 7.12 25.06 14.00
N SER A 287 8.44 25.07 13.79
CA SER A 287 9.02 25.76 12.64
C SER A 287 8.81 24.99 11.33
N CYS A 288 8.70 23.65 11.40
CA CYS A 288 8.67 22.76 10.24
C CYS A 288 9.86 22.99 9.28
N GLN A 289 11.02 23.32 9.84
CA GLN A 289 12.24 23.62 9.07
C GLN A 289 13.39 22.70 9.47
N TRP A 290 14.02 22.11 8.45
CA TRP A 290 15.24 21.34 8.55
C TRP A 290 16.14 21.73 7.37
N GLU A 291 17.46 21.63 7.56
CA GLU A 291 18.44 22.03 6.53
C GLU A 291 18.70 20.90 5.54
N ALA A 292 18.89 19.68 6.03
CA ALA A 292 19.08 18.49 5.22
C ALA A 292 18.03 17.41 5.50
N PHE A 293 17.86 16.49 4.55
CA PHE A 293 16.98 15.34 4.73
C PHE A 293 17.41 14.45 5.92
N GLN A 294 18.70 14.38 6.21
CA GLN A 294 19.20 13.60 7.35
C GLN A 294 18.75 14.20 8.70
N ASP A 295 18.70 15.53 8.80
CA ASP A 295 18.21 16.23 9.99
C ASP A 295 16.72 15.98 10.20
N PHE A 296 15.95 15.97 9.10
CA PHE A 296 14.54 15.58 9.12
C PHE A 296 14.36 14.15 9.65
N VAL A 297 15.14 13.18 9.16
CA VAL A 297 15.06 11.78 9.63
C VAL A 297 15.48 11.66 11.10
N ALA A 298 16.55 12.34 11.51
CA ALA A 298 17.02 12.36 12.89
C ALA A 298 15.96 12.96 13.82
N TRP A 299 15.33 14.06 13.41
CA TRP A 299 14.22 14.66 14.14
C TRP A 299 13.04 13.69 14.27
N GLN A 300 12.60 13.10 13.16
CA GLN A 300 11.45 12.20 13.11
C GLN A 300 11.62 10.94 13.98
N THR A 301 12.87 10.51 14.21
CA THR A 301 13.21 9.34 15.04
C THR A 301 13.59 9.68 16.47
N SER A 302 13.73 10.97 16.82
CA SER A 302 14.18 11.41 18.14
C SER A 302 13.07 11.45 19.18
N CYS A 303 11.88 11.94 18.81
CA CYS A 303 10.74 12.01 19.73
C CYS A 303 9.45 11.66 19.00
N TYR A 304 8.43 11.33 19.79
CA TYR A 304 7.12 10.95 19.29
C TYR A 304 6.02 11.69 20.02
N LEU A 305 5.04 12.20 19.27
CA LEU A 305 3.73 12.58 19.79
C LEU A 305 2.92 11.34 20.13
N VAL A 306 2.34 11.34 21.32
CA VAL A 306 1.59 10.23 21.88
C VAL A 306 0.33 10.75 22.57
N SER A 307 -0.80 10.12 22.31
CA SER A 307 -2.01 10.27 23.12
C SER A 307 -2.22 9.01 23.95
N PRO A 308 -2.64 9.12 25.23
CA PRO A 308 -3.03 7.99 26.05
C PRO A 308 -4.17 7.15 25.43
N LEU A 309 -4.95 7.73 24.52
CA LEU A 309 -6.01 7.05 23.76
C LEU A 309 -5.48 6.24 22.56
N MET A 310 -4.28 5.65 22.68
CA MET A 310 -3.70 4.71 21.71
C MET A 310 -3.37 5.31 20.34
N SER A 311 -2.92 6.56 20.29
CA SER A 311 -2.30 7.10 19.07
C SER A 311 -0.86 7.48 19.34
N CYS A 312 0.06 7.07 18.47
CA CYS A 312 1.46 7.41 18.57
C CYS A 312 2.08 7.60 17.19
N THR A 313 2.90 8.63 17.04
CA THR A 313 3.62 8.95 15.80
C THR A 313 4.90 8.14 15.62
N CYS A 314 5.24 7.23 16.55
CA CYS A 314 6.35 6.31 16.33
C CYS A 314 6.04 5.32 15.20
N PRO A 315 7.06 4.73 14.56
CA PRO A 315 6.84 3.84 13.41
C PRO A 315 5.90 2.66 13.69
N ILE A 316 5.94 2.14 14.92
CA ILE A 316 5.05 1.06 15.38
C ILE A 316 3.63 1.60 15.59
N GLY A 317 3.49 2.75 16.25
CA GLY A 317 2.20 3.37 16.54
C GLY A 317 1.42 3.71 15.29
N LEU A 318 2.09 4.33 14.30
CA LEU A 318 1.48 4.67 13.01
C LEU A 318 0.97 3.42 12.25
N LYS A 319 1.69 2.29 12.36
CA LYS A 319 1.38 1.07 11.61
C LYS A 319 0.46 0.09 12.33
N LYS A 320 0.54 0.00 13.65
CA LYS A 320 -0.10 -1.04 14.48
C LYS A 320 -1.10 -0.50 15.51
N TYR A 321 -1.25 0.81 15.63
CA TYR A 321 -2.12 1.52 16.62
C TYR A 321 -1.74 1.35 18.09
N ALA A 322 -1.24 0.18 18.48
CA ALA A 322 -0.68 -0.04 19.80
C ALA A 322 0.86 -0.08 19.71
N CYS A 323 1.52 0.71 20.56
CA CYS A 323 2.96 0.66 20.71
C CYS A 323 3.35 0.80 22.18
N LYS A 324 4.63 0.53 22.48
CA LYS A 324 5.17 0.65 23.84
C LYS A 324 4.97 2.04 24.45
N HIS A 325 4.97 3.10 23.65
CA HIS A 325 4.84 4.48 24.15
C HIS A 325 3.40 4.81 24.57
N SER A 326 2.40 4.47 23.75
CA SER A 326 0.99 4.77 24.08
C SER A 326 0.52 3.95 25.28
N VAL A 327 0.83 2.65 25.29
CA VAL A 327 0.52 1.77 26.44
C VAL A 327 1.35 2.17 27.65
N GLY A 328 2.63 2.53 27.47
CA GLY A 328 3.52 2.96 28.54
C GLY A 328 3.05 4.23 29.23
N LEU A 329 2.58 5.23 28.47
CA LEU A 329 1.97 6.43 29.06
C LEU A 329 0.67 6.09 29.81
N ALA A 330 -0.15 5.19 29.28
CA ALA A 330 -1.34 4.72 29.99
C ALA A 330 -0.97 4.03 31.31
N ILE A 331 0.14 3.30 31.39
CA ILE A 331 0.66 2.74 32.65
C ILE A 331 1.11 3.85 33.60
N ILE A 332 1.92 4.80 33.13
CA ILE A 332 2.42 5.92 33.95
C ILE A 332 1.27 6.73 34.55
N PHE A 333 0.21 6.98 33.79
CA PHE A 333 -0.97 7.71 34.25
C PHE A 333 -2.02 6.83 34.95
N ASN A 334 -1.70 5.57 35.29
CA ASN A 334 -2.61 4.62 35.94
C ASN A 334 -3.92 4.37 35.18
N MET A 335 -3.95 4.60 33.87
CA MET A 335 -5.07 4.31 32.97
C MET A 335 -5.07 2.86 32.47
N TYR A 336 -3.94 2.16 32.60
CA TYR A 336 -3.80 0.76 32.20
C TYR A 336 -3.08 -0.05 33.30
N GLN A 337 -3.66 -1.19 33.66
CA GLN A 337 -3.10 -2.10 34.67
C GLN A 337 -2.38 -3.26 33.99
N VAL A 338 -1.07 -3.31 34.17
CA VAL A 338 -0.21 -4.38 33.62
C VAL A 338 -0.60 -5.74 34.20
N THR A 339 -0.75 -6.74 33.35
CA THR A 339 -1.08 -8.12 33.73
C THR A 339 -0.04 -8.73 34.67
N ALA A 340 -0.49 -9.63 35.55
CA ALA A 340 0.39 -10.32 36.49
C ALA A 340 1.49 -11.14 35.76
N GLN A 341 1.14 -11.75 34.62
CA GLN A 341 2.08 -12.50 33.79
C GLN A 341 3.27 -11.63 33.35
N THR A 342 3.00 -10.45 32.80
CA THR A 342 4.05 -9.51 32.36
C THR A 342 4.94 -9.06 33.51
N ARG A 343 4.37 -8.84 34.70
CA ARG A 343 5.15 -8.51 35.91
C ARG A 343 6.08 -9.66 36.32
N CYS A 344 5.62 -10.91 36.21
CA CYS A 344 6.42 -12.09 36.53
C CYS A 344 7.53 -12.36 35.51
N GLU A 345 7.32 -12.08 34.22
CA GLU A 345 8.33 -12.28 33.16
C GLU A 345 9.60 -11.45 33.38
N LEU A 346 9.50 -10.27 34.00
CA LEU A 346 10.65 -9.42 34.34
C LEU A 346 11.45 -9.89 35.55
N LEU A 347 10.82 -10.61 36.48
CA LEU A 347 11.48 -11.13 37.70
C LEU A 347 12.39 -12.34 37.41
N GLY A 348 12.41 -12.81 36.16
CA GLY A 348 13.45 -13.67 35.61
C GLY A 348 13.08 -15.14 35.51
N LYS A 349 13.38 -15.71 34.34
CA LYS A 349 13.73 -17.13 34.21
C LYS A 349 14.82 -17.42 35.24
N ARG A 350 14.53 -18.25 36.25
CA ARG A 350 15.53 -18.75 37.20
C ARG A 350 16.79 -19.16 36.43
N LYS A 351 17.96 -18.60 36.78
CA LYS A 351 19.25 -19.10 36.30
C LYS A 351 19.23 -20.62 36.51
N GLY A 352 19.38 -21.40 35.44
CA GLY A 352 19.52 -22.85 35.55
C GLY A 352 20.59 -23.17 36.58
N LYS A 353 20.34 -24.12 37.48
CA LYS A 353 21.25 -24.49 38.56
C LYS A 353 22.66 -24.69 37.97
N GLY A 354 23.57 -23.77 38.28
CA GLY A 354 24.98 -23.91 37.91
C GLY A 354 25.52 -25.17 38.57
N ARG A 355 26.17 -26.04 37.79
CA ARG A 355 26.91 -27.19 38.32
C ARG A 355 27.99 -26.65 39.28
N PRO A 356 28.06 -27.12 40.54
CA PRO A 356 29.10 -26.68 41.46
C PRO A 356 30.48 -26.96 40.85
N LYS A 357 31.36 -25.95 40.86
CA LYS A 357 32.77 -26.17 40.54
C LYS A 357 33.36 -27.02 41.67
N LYS A 358 34.02 -28.12 41.32
CA LYS A 358 34.78 -28.94 42.28
C LYS A 358 35.85 -28.05 42.90
N VAL A 359 35.82 -27.95 44.23
CA VAL A 359 36.90 -27.41 45.07
C VAL A 359 37.97 -28.48 45.19
#